data_AF-G0UDC7-F1
#
_entry.id   AF-G0UDC7-F1
#
_cell.length_a   1.000
_cell.length_b   1.000
_cell.length_c   1.000
_cell.angle_alpha   90.00
_cell.angle_beta   90.00
_cell.angle_gamma   90.00
#
_symmetry.space_group_name_H-M   'P 1'
#
loop_
_entity.id
_entity.type
_entity.pdbx_description
1 polymer ?
#
loop_
_entity_poly.entity_id
_entity_poly.type
_entity_poly.pdbx_seq_one_letter_code
_entity_poly.pdbx_strand_id
1 'polypeptide(L)'
;LVANLIEKAGATRMITLDLHAPQIQGFFDIPIDHLNAVRLLSNYFSSHHIDEDLVVVSPDHGGVTRARKMADRLKAPIAIFDK
;
A
#
# COMPACT_ATOMS: atom_id res chain seq x y z
N LEU A 1 -8.12 -19.71 2.63
CA LEU A 1 -9.59 -19.86 2.78
C LEU A 1 -10.33 -18.93 1.83
N VAL A 2 -10.36 -17.61 2.05
CA VAL A 2 -11.13 -16.68 1.22
C VAL A 2 -10.73 -16.74 -0.26
N ALA A 3 -9.43 -16.78 -0.56
CA ALA A 3 -8.92 -16.96 -1.93
C ALA A 3 -9.52 -18.20 -2.63
N ASN A 4 -9.40 -19.36 -1.98
CA ASN A 4 -9.96 -20.63 -2.48
C ASN A 4 -11.48 -20.55 -2.67
N LEU A 5 -12.21 -19.87 -1.79
CA LEU A 5 -13.66 -19.71 -1.93
C LEU A 5 -14.02 -18.86 -3.16
N ILE A 6 -13.30 -17.76 -3.38
CA ILE A 6 -13.49 -16.88 -4.56
C ILE A 6 -13.21 -17.65 -5.86
N GLU A 7 -12.14 -18.45 -5.88
CA GLU A 7 -11.81 -19.28 -7.04
C GLU A 7 -12.81 -20.41 -7.27
N LYS A 8 -13.23 -21.11 -6.21
CA LYS A 8 -14.25 -22.17 -6.31
C LYS A 8 -15.61 -21.64 -6.72
N ALA A 9 -15.90 -20.37 -6.44
CA ALA A 9 -17.09 -19.68 -6.95
C ALA A 9 -17.00 -19.35 -8.46
N GLY A 10 -15.84 -19.55 -9.09
CA GLY A 10 -15.63 -19.40 -10.54
C GLY A 10 -14.90 -18.13 -10.96
N ALA A 11 -14.27 -17.39 -10.03
CA ALA A 11 -13.45 -16.24 -10.40
C ALA A 11 -12.22 -16.65 -11.23
N THR A 12 -11.92 -15.89 -12.28
CA THR A 12 -10.80 -16.16 -13.19
C THR A 12 -9.66 -15.14 -13.08
N ARG A 13 -9.90 -14.04 -12.36
CA ARG A 13 -8.95 -12.97 -12.07
C ARG A 13 -9.42 -12.19 -10.85
N MET A 14 -8.49 -11.59 -10.12
CA MET A 14 -8.79 -10.60 -9.09
C MET A 14 -8.11 -9.26 -9.39
N ILE A 15 -8.82 -8.17 -9.16
CA ILE A 15 -8.24 -6.82 -9.13
C ILE A 15 -8.42 -6.30 -7.70
N THR A 16 -7.36 -5.77 -7.12
CA THR A 16 -7.37 -5.31 -5.73
C THR A 16 -6.50 -4.08 -5.54
N LEU A 17 -6.60 -3.45 -4.37
CA LEU A 17 -5.88 -2.24 -3.99
C LEU A 17 -5.27 -2.43 -2.60
N ASP A 18 -3.97 -2.15 -2.47
CA ASP A 18 -3.23 -2.09 -1.20
C ASP A 18 -3.53 -3.26 -0.23
N LEU A 19 -3.18 -4.48 -0.64
CA LEU A 19 -3.23 -5.64 0.23
C LEU A 19 -2.42 -5.38 1.52
N HIS A 20 -2.98 -5.79 2.66
CA HIS A 20 -2.35 -5.61 3.97
C HIS A 20 -0.91 -6.17 4.00
N ALA A 21 -0.73 -7.33 3.39
CA ALA A 21 0.56 -7.97 3.18
C ALA A 21 0.69 -8.41 1.70
N PRO A 22 1.82 -8.13 1.03
CA PRO A 22 1.99 -8.50 -0.38
C PRO A 22 1.94 -10.02 -0.64
N GLN A 23 2.26 -10.83 0.37
CA GLN A 23 2.22 -12.30 0.30
C GLN A 23 0.80 -12.84 0.08
N ILE A 24 -0.25 -12.07 0.39
CA ILE A 24 -1.65 -12.46 0.12
C ILE A 24 -1.85 -12.72 -1.38
N GLN A 25 -1.08 -12.08 -2.25
CA GLN A 25 -1.11 -12.36 -3.68
C GLN A 25 -0.79 -13.83 -4.01
N GLY A 26 0.07 -14.48 -3.24
CA GLY A 26 0.42 -15.89 -3.41
C GLY A 26 -0.60 -16.87 -2.82
N PHE A 27 -1.71 -16.39 -2.25
CA PHE A 27 -2.81 -17.25 -1.80
C PHE A 27 -3.79 -17.61 -2.91
N PHE A 28 -3.66 -16.99 -4.08
CA PHE A 28 -4.52 -17.22 -5.24
C PHE A 28 -3.73 -17.94 -6.33
N ASP A 29 -4.38 -18.91 -6.97
CA ASP A 29 -3.90 -19.65 -8.14
C ASP A 29 -4.34 -19.01 -9.47
N ILE A 30 -5.12 -17.92 -9.40
CA ILE A 30 -5.55 -17.08 -10.54
C ILE A 30 -4.75 -15.77 -10.62
N PRO A 31 -4.65 -15.14 -11.80
CA PRO A 31 -3.98 -13.85 -11.95
C PRO A 31 -4.56 -12.76 -11.04
N ILE A 32 -3.66 -11.96 -10.44
CA ILE A 32 -4.02 -10.81 -9.61
C ILE A 32 -3.37 -9.54 -10.15
N ASP A 33 -4.22 -8.53 -10.37
CA ASP A 33 -3.78 -7.15 -10.56
C ASP A 33 -3.82 -6.42 -9.21
N HIS A 34 -2.66 -6.26 -8.57
CA HIS A 34 -2.50 -5.57 -7.28
C HIS A 34 -2.10 -4.11 -7.50
N LEU A 35 -3.10 -3.23 -7.43
CA LEU A 35 -2.92 -1.79 -7.54
C LEU A 35 -2.39 -1.19 -6.24
N ASN A 36 -1.64 -0.08 -6.33
CA ASN A 36 -1.09 0.62 -5.17
C ASN A 36 -1.62 2.07 -5.15
N ALA A 37 -2.20 2.53 -4.03
CA ALA A 37 -2.76 3.88 -3.96
C ALA A 37 -1.72 4.97 -3.68
N VAL A 38 -0.48 4.61 -3.31
CA VAL A 38 0.55 5.56 -2.85
C VAL A 38 0.78 6.73 -3.82
N ARG A 39 0.63 6.52 -5.14
CA ARG A 39 0.72 7.59 -6.14
C ARG A 39 -0.44 8.57 -6.08
N LEU A 40 -1.66 8.06 -5.95
CA LEU A 40 -2.85 8.90 -5.82
C LEU A 40 -2.75 9.73 -4.53
N LEU A 41 -2.38 9.08 -3.42
CA LEU A 41 -2.24 9.73 -2.13
C LEU A 41 -1.11 10.77 -2.12
N SER A 42 0.08 10.45 -2.65
CA SER A 42 1.17 11.43 -2.72
C SER A 42 0.77 12.66 -3.52
N ASN A 43 0.09 12.45 -4.66
CA ASN A 43 -0.37 13.55 -5.50
C ASN A 43 -1.38 14.44 -4.79
N TYR A 44 -2.25 13.85 -3.97
CA TYR A 44 -3.20 14.60 -3.14
C TYR A 44 -2.48 15.56 -2.19
N PHE A 45 -1.46 15.10 -1.45
CA PHE A 45 -0.73 15.99 -0.54
C PHE A 45 0.02 17.10 -1.28
N SER A 46 0.69 16.77 -2.39
CA SER A 46 1.37 17.78 -3.21
C SER A 46 0.39 18.79 -3.82
N SER A 47 -0.78 18.37 -4.31
CA SER A 47 -1.75 19.28 -4.92
C SER A 47 -2.40 20.24 -3.91
N HIS A 48 -2.32 19.92 -2.62
CA HIS A 48 -2.81 20.76 -1.54
C HIS A 48 -1.69 21.58 -0.88
N HIS A 49 -0.48 21.59 -1.46
CA HIS A 49 0.70 22.30 -0.93
C HIS A 49 1.08 21.84 0.50
N ILE A 50 0.89 20.55 0.78
CA ILE A 50 1.27 19.90 2.05
C ILE A 50 2.56 19.09 1.84
N ASP A 51 3.57 19.74 1.27
CA ASP A 51 4.88 19.18 0.98
C ASP A 51 6.05 20.06 1.49
N GLU A 52 5.75 21.29 1.92
CA GLU A 52 6.68 22.14 2.67
C GLU A 52 6.76 21.67 4.13
N ASP A 53 7.98 21.45 4.64
CA ASP A 53 8.27 20.99 6.01
C ASP A 53 7.48 19.74 6.44
N LEU A 54 7.48 18.72 5.58
CA LEU A 54 6.77 17.46 5.81
C LEU A 54 7.67 16.37 6.42
N VAL A 55 7.12 15.60 7.38
CA VAL A 55 7.69 14.31 7.81
C VAL A 55 6.63 13.22 7.63
N VAL A 56 6.99 12.13 6.94
CA VAL A 56 6.10 10.95 6.85
C VAL A 56 6.38 10.03 8.04
N VAL A 57 5.37 9.74 8.84
CA VAL A 57 5.52 8.95 10.06
C VAL A 57 4.94 7.55 9.88
N SER A 58 5.74 6.52 10.17
CA SER A 58 5.23 5.16 10.39
C SER A 58 4.77 5.00 11.84
N PRO A 59 3.53 4.59 12.11
CA PRO A 59 3.03 4.42 13.47
C PRO A 59 3.62 3.20 14.20
N ASP A 60 4.17 2.24 13.44
CA ASP A 60 4.79 1.01 13.93
C ASP A 60 5.83 0.48 12.93
N HIS A 61 6.48 -0.63 13.28
CA HIS A 61 7.47 -1.31 12.41
C HIS A 61 6.86 -1.93 11.14
N GLY A 62 5.59 -2.35 11.17
CA GLY A 62 4.90 -2.96 10.04
C GLY A 62 4.54 -1.96 8.93
N GLY A 63 4.38 -0.68 9.27
CA GLY A 63 4.09 0.41 8.35
C GLY A 63 5.32 0.98 7.62
N VAL A 64 6.54 0.66 8.06
CA VAL A 64 7.76 1.38 7.64
C VAL A 64 7.95 1.36 6.12
N THR A 65 7.71 0.22 5.47
CA THR A 65 7.83 0.12 4.02
C THR A 65 6.80 0.97 3.28
N ARG A 66 5.55 1.07 3.78
CA ARG A 66 4.51 1.94 3.20
C ARG A 66 4.86 3.42 3.40
N ALA A 67 5.27 3.79 4.61
CA ALA A 67 5.71 5.14 4.93
C ALA A 67 6.90 5.57 4.06
N ARG A 68 7.88 4.69 3.84
CA ARG A 68 9.03 4.97 2.99
C ARG A 68 8.64 5.23 1.54
N LYS A 69 7.80 4.39 0.94
CA LYS A 69 7.28 4.61 -0.42
C LYS A 69 6.57 5.96 -0.57
N MET A 70 5.86 6.40 0.47
CA MET A 70 5.20 7.71 0.46
C MET A 70 6.23 8.84 0.58
N ALA A 71 7.17 8.73 1.51
CA ALA A 71 8.26 9.68 1.74
C ALA A 71 9.10 9.91 0.48
N ASP A 72 9.48 8.83 -0.21
CA ASP A 72 10.24 8.90 -1.47
C ASP A 72 9.49 9.69 -2.56
N ARG A 73 8.15 9.56 -2.62
CA ARG A 73 7.32 10.28 -3.59
C ARG A 73 7.14 11.75 -3.25
N LEU A 74 7.05 12.07 -1.96
CA LEU A 74 6.91 13.44 -1.46
C LEU A 74 8.26 14.14 -1.27
N LYS A 75 9.38 13.43 -1.46
CA LYS A 75 10.75 13.91 -1.17
C LYS A 75 10.90 14.39 0.29
N ALA A 76 10.26 13.68 1.20
CA ALA A 76 10.21 14.02 2.62
C ALA A 76 11.05 13.04 3.47
N PRO A 77 11.57 13.47 4.63
CA PRO A 77 12.11 12.55 5.63
C PRO A 77 11.04 11.59 6.19
N ILE A 78 11.51 10.48 6.77
CA ILE A 78 10.69 9.48 7.44
C ILE A 78 10.99 9.45 8.94
N ALA A 79 9.95 9.33 9.77
CA ALA A 79 10.05 9.00 11.18
C ALA A 79 9.30 7.68 11.48
N ILE A 80 9.71 6.98 12.53
CA ILE A 80 9.12 5.71 12.96
C ILE A 80 8.89 5.79 14.46
N PHE A 81 7.66 5.52 14.89
CA PHE A 81 7.37 5.32 16.31
C PHE A 81 7.80 3.92 16.74
N ASP A 82 8.63 3.88 17.78
CA ASP A 82 9.02 2.64 18.48
C ASP A 82 8.23 2.59 19.79
N LYS A 83 7.47 1.51 20.00
CA LYS A 83 6.54 1.37 21.13
C LYS A 83 7.11 0.48 22.22
#